data_AF-A0A3C0WHH6-F1
#
_entry.id   AF-A0A3C0WHH6-F1
#
_cell.length_a   1.000
_cell.length_b   1.000
_cell.length_c   1.000
_cell.angle_alpha   90.00
_cell.angle_beta   90.00
_cell.angle_gamma   90.00
#
_symmetry.space_group_name_H-M   'P 1'
#
loop_
_entity.id
_entity.type
_entity.pdbx_description
1 polymer ?
#
loop_
_entity_poly.entity_id
_entity_poly.type
_entity_poly.pdbx_seq_one_letter_code
_entity_poly.pdbx_strand_id
1 'polypeptide(L)'
;MTGRIQRILMVIIALTLVGTSGVHAQDALTELYGNGVHAYFTGNLDEAAALFTQAIDNESDDPRVFYYRGVINLKQGKTDEAAADFAAGANAEADDIAGFYPVSKSLQRIQGAARLQIEKARKQAVVDREAVEKARLRQRYEAFESSEADVIRDTTPMPLVVARPMLTQEQLNNISASNPFKGENAEGI
;
A
#
# COMPACT_ATOMS: atom_id res chain seq x y z
N MET A 1 26.84 -39.85 -1.91
CA MET A 1 26.76 -38.37 -1.78
C MET A 1 25.90 -37.70 -2.88
N THR A 2 25.30 -38.45 -3.80
CA THR A 2 24.55 -37.95 -4.97
C THR A 2 23.10 -37.52 -4.70
N GLY A 3 22.40 -38.13 -3.73
CA GLY A 3 20.98 -37.85 -3.47
C GLY A 3 20.67 -36.50 -2.78
N ARG A 4 21.65 -35.90 -2.08
CA ARG A 4 21.46 -34.60 -1.41
C ARG A 4 21.52 -33.43 -2.41
N ILE A 5 22.40 -33.51 -3.40
CA ILE A 5 22.56 -32.50 -4.45
C ILE A 5 21.34 -32.50 -5.38
N GLN A 6 20.81 -33.68 -5.70
CA GLN A 6 19.62 -33.82 -6.56
C GLN A 6 18.34 -33.28 -5.90
N ARG A 7 18.23 -33.38 -4.57
CA ARG A 7 17.13 -32.80 -3.79
C ARG A 7 17.22 -31.28 -3.69
N ILE A 8 18.41 -30.73 -3.50
CA ILE A 8 18.63 -29.27 -3.48
C ILE A 8 18.34 -28.67 -4.87
N LEU A 9 18.74 -29.35 -5.94
CA LEU A 9 18.48 -28.94 -7.31
C LEU A 9 16.97 -28.91 -7.64
N MET A 10 16.18 -29.89 -7.16
CA MET A 10 14.73 -29.89 -7.35
C MET A 10 14.00 -28.78 -6.58
N VAL A 11 14.46 -28.41 -5.39
CA VAL A 11 13.86 -27.31 -4.61
C VAL A 11 14.11 -25.96 -5.29
N ILE A 12 15.30 -25.75 -5.88
CA ILE A 12 15.61 -24.51 -6.60
C ILE A 12 14.78 -24.39 -7.89
N ILE A 13 14.63 -25.49 -8.64
CA ILE A 13 13.81 -25.51 -9.87
C ILE A 13 12.31 -25.30 -9.53
N ALA A 14 11.84 -25.85 -8.41
CA ALA A 14 10.47 -25.61 -7.93
C ALA A 14 10.23 -24.17 -7.49
N LEU A 15 11.25 -23.50 -6.91
CA LEU A 15 11.13 -22.11 -6.48
C LEU A 15 11.14 -21.11 -7.65
N THR A 16 11.79 -21.46 -8.77
CA THR A 16 11.80 -20.62 -9.97
C THR A 16 10.54 -20.74 -10.83
N LEU A 17 9.75 -21.82 -10.67
CA LEU A 17 8.58 -22.08 -11.52
C LEU A 17 7.29 -21.38 -11.05
N VAL A 18 7.29 -20.82 -9.83
CA VAL A 18 6.13 -20.10 -9.26
C VAL A 18 6.16 -18.59 -9.56
N GLY A 19 7.26 -18.08 -10.12
CA GLY A 19 7.50 -16.63 -10.24
C GLY A 19 7.00 -15.92 -11.50
N THR A 20 6.51 -16.62 -12.53
CA THR A 20 6.26 -15.97 -13.85
C THR A 20 4.81 -15.56 -14.10
N SER A 21 3.83 -16.09 -13.36
CA SER A 21 2.41 -15.81 -13.61
C SER A 21 2.00 -14.38 -13.25
N GLY A 22 2.62 -13.80 -12.21
CA GLY A 22 2.28 -12.44 -11.74
C GLY A 22 2.71 -11.32 -12.69
N VAL A 23 3.81 -11.51 -13.43
CA VAL A 23 4.34 -10.49 -14.36
C VAL A 23 3.37 -10.29 -15.54
N HIS A 24 2.83 -11.37 -16.10
CA HIS A 24 1.89 -11.28 -17.23
C HIS A 24 0.55 -10.63 -16.85
N ALA A 25 0.08 -10.81 -15.62
CA ALA A 25 -1.15 -10.19 -15.16
C ALA A 25 -0.99 -8.66 -15.01
N GLN A 26 0.12 -8.20 -14.43
CA GLN A 26 0.39 -6.77 -14.29
C GLN A 26 0.60 -6.07 -15.64
N ASP A 27 1.23 -6.76 -16.60
CA ASP A 27 1.42 -6.25 -17.96
C ASP A 27 0.05 -6.03 -18.65
N ALA A 28 -0.87 -6.98 -18.52
CA ALA A 28 -2.22 -6.87 -19.07
C ALA A 28 -3.03 -5.73 -18.43
N LEU A 29 -2.93 -5.55 -17.11
CA LEU A 29 -3.60 -4.43 -16.40
C LEU A 29 -3.05 -3.07 -16.84
N THR A 30 -1.72 -2.98 -17.04
CA THR A 30 -1.07 -1.77 -17.54
C THR A 30 -1.54 -1.43 -18.95
N GLU A 31 -1.72 -2.43 -19.81
CA GLU A 31 -2.27 -2.28 -21.15
C GLU A 31 -3.72 -1.78 -21.12
N LEU A 32 -4.58 -2.36 -20.27
CA LEU A 32 -5.97 -1.91 -20.09
C LEU A 32 -6.05 -0.45 -19.68
N TYR A 33 -5.23 -0.03 -18.71
CA TYR A 33 -5.13 1.37 -18.30
C TYR A 33 -4.67 2.26 -19.46
N GLY A 34 -3.61 1.87 -20.18
CA GLY A 34 -3.07 2.65 -21.30
C GLY A 34 -4.09 2.85 -22.42
N ASN A 35 -4.76 1.77 -22.83
CA ASN A 35 -5.80 1.79 -23.84
C ASN A 35 -7.02 2.61 -23.38
N GLY A 36 -7.44 2.46 -22.11
CA GLY A 36 -8.54 3.22 -21.53
C GLY A 36 -8.27 4.73 -21.53
N VAL A 37 -7.04 5.13 -21.19
CA VAL A 37 -6.62 6.54 -21.24
C VAL A 37 -6.59 7.06 -22.68
N HIS A 38 -6.12 6.25 -23.64
CA HIS A 38 -6.17 6.61 -25.05
C HIS A 38 -7.61 6.85 -25.52
N ALA A 39 -8.51 5.89 -25.29
CA ALA A 39 -9.93 5.99 -25.62
C ALA A 39 -10.60 7.21 -24.95
N TYR A 40 -10.25 7.51 -23.69
CA TYR A 40 -10.75 8.69 -22.98
C TYR A 40 -10.35 9.99 -23.69
N PHE A 41 -9.09 10.13 -24.11
CA PHE A 41 -8.60 11.34 -24.76
C PHE A 41 -9.01 11.47 -26.23
N THR A 42 -9.35 10.37 -26.90
CA THR A 42 -9.95 10.39 -28.25
C THR A 42 -11.46 10.63 -28.23
N GLY A 43 -12.10 10.60 -27.06
CA GLY A 43 -13.52 10.87 -26.88
C GLY A 43 -14.41 9.63 -26.91
N ASN A 44 -13.83 8.43 -27.04
CA ASN A 44 -14.54 7.15 -26.98
C ASN A 44 -14.86 6.78 -25.52
N LEU A 45 -15.78 7.53 -24.90
CA LEU A 45 -16.03 7.42 -23.46
C LEU A 45 -16.58 6.06 -23.03
N ASP A 46 -17.40 5.41 -23.85
CA ASP A 46 -17.97 4.10 -23.53
C ASP A 46 -16.91 2.99 -23.59
N GLU A 47 -16.02 3.04 -24.58
CA GLU A 47 -14.87 2.13 -24.69
C GLU A 47 -13.91 2.33 -23.51
N ALA A 48 -13.60 3.58 -23.18
CA ALA A 48 -12.77 3.90 -22.03
C ALA A 48 -13.37 3.37 -20.73
N ALA A 49 -14.69 3.55 -20.52
CA ALA A 49 -15.39 3.03 -19.34
C ALA A 49 -15.32 1.49 -19.27
N ALA A 50 -15.47 0.80 -20.41
CA ALA A 50 -15.36 -0.65 -20.47
C ALA A 50 -13.94 -1.13 -20.11
N LEU A 51 -12.90 -0.48 -20.65
CA LEU A 51 -11.50 -0.83 -20.37
C LEU A 51 -11.13 -0.61 -18.89
N PHE A 52 -11.56 0.51 -18.30
CA PHE A 52 -11.34 0.74 -16.87
C PHE A 52 -12.15 -0.23 -16.00
N THR A 53 -13.37 -0.57 -16.40
CA THR A 53 -14.17 -1.58 -15.68
C THR A 53 -13.49 -2.94 -15.74
N GLN A 54 -12.99 -3.35 -16.91
CA GLN A 54 -12.24 -4.59 -17.05
C GLN A 54 -10.96 -4.61 -16.20
N ALA A 55 -10.25 -3.49 -16.08
CA ALA A 55 -9.09 -3.40 -15.19
C ALA A 55 -9.50 -3.58 -13.72
N ILE A 56 -10.61 -2.95 -13.30
CA ILE A 56 -11.16 -3.07 -11.95
C ILE A 56 -11.65 -4.50 -11.66
N ASP A 57 -12.35 -5.13 -12.60
CA ASP A 57 -12.85 -6.50 -12.48
C ASP A 57 -11.71 -7.54 -12.40
N ASN A 58 -10.56 -7.21 -12.99
CA ASN A 58 -9.32 -7.99 -12.89
C ASN A 58 -8.45 -7.58 -11.66
N GLU A 59 -9.07 -6.97 -10.64
CA GLU A 59 -8.44 -6.60 -9.37
C GLU A 59 -7.26 -5.62 -9.49
N SER A 60 -7.33 -4.68 -10.43
CA SER A 60 -6.31 -3.63 -10.52
C SER A 60 -6.25 -2.80 -9.23
N ASP A 61 -5.03 -2.67 -8.70
CA ASP A 61 -4.67 -1.82 -7.58
C ASP A 61 -4.34 -0.38 -8.00
N ASP A 62 -4.42 -0.05 -9.29
CA ASP A 62 -4.09 1.27 -9.82
C ASP A 62 -5.18 2.30 -9.49
N PRO A 63 -4.92 3.32 -8.65
CA PRO A 63 -5.92 4.32 -8.30
C PRO A 63 -6.47 5.08 -9.51
N ARG A 64 -5.67 5.17 -10.58
CA ARG A 64 -5.99 5.95 -11.77
C ARG A 64 -7.18 5.36 -12.53
N VAL A 65 -7.37 4.04 -12.54
CA VAL A 65 -8.49 3.42 -13.28
C VAL A 65 -9.84 3.85 -12.70
N PHE A 66 -9.94 3.95 -11.37
CA PHE A 66 -11.12 4.46 -10.68
C PHE A 66 -11.36 5.94 -10.99
N TYR A 67 -10.32 6.77 -10.91
CA TYR A 67 -10.46 8.20 -11.19
C TYR A 67 -10.93 8.47 -12.63
N TYR A 68 -10.35 7.80 -13.63
CA TYR A 68 -10.79 7.99 -15.01
C TYR A 68 -12.22 7.49 -15.24
N ARG A 69 -12.60 6.33 -14.68
CA ARG A 69 -13.99 5.85 -14.75
C ARG A 69 -14.96 6.82 -14.08
N GLY A 70 -14.61 7.35 -12.91
CA GLY A 70 -15.41 8.36 -12.21
C GLY A 70 -15.56 9.66 -13.02
N VAL A 71 -14.49 10.11 -13.69
CA VAL A 71 -14.57 11.28 -14.59
C VAL A 71 -15.51 11.02 -15.76
N ILE A 72 -15.49 9.80 -16.33
CA ILE A 72 -16.41 9.41 -17.41
C ILE A 72 -17.85 9.37 -16.89
N ASN A 73 -18.09 8.75 -15.75
CA ASN A 73 -19.40 8.69 -15.10
C ASN A 73 -19.96 10.10 -14.86
N LEU A 74 -19.13 11.03 -14.37
CA LEU A 74 -19.55 12.41 -14.18
C LEU A 74 -19.91 13.11 -15.50
N LYS A 75 -19.15 12.87 -16.58
CA LYS A 75 -19.46 13.38 -17.93
C LYS A 75 -20.78 12.82 -18.48
N GLN A 76 -21.14 11.61 -18.07
CA GLN A 76 -22.39 10.93 -18.43
C GLN A 76 -23.56 11.30 -17.50
N GLY A 77 -23.35 12.16 -16.49
CA GLY A 77 -24.38 12.55 -15.52
C GLY A 77 -24.61 11.55 -14.37
N LYS A 78 -23.84 10.46 -14.34
CA LYS A 78 -23.86 9.41 -13.30
C LYS A 78 -23.09 9.87 -12.07
N THR A 79 -23.68 10.80 -11.33
CA THR A 79 -22.99 11.55 -10.28
C THR A 79 -22.67 10.69 -9.06
N ASP A 80 -23.56 9.76 -8.70
CA ASP A 80 -23.36 8.89 -7.54
C ASP A 80 -22.29 7.85 -7.81
N GLU A 81 -22.29 7.27 -9.01
CA GLU A 81 -21.26 6.33 -9.46
C GLU A 81 -19.90 7.02 -9.57
N ALA A 82 -19.86 8.26 -10.05
CA ALA A 82 -18.63 9.05 -10.07
C ALA A 82 -18.08 9.29 -8.66
N ALA A 83 -18.94 9.64 -7.70
CA ALA A 83 -18.52 9.85 -6.32
C ALA A 83 -17.99 8.57 -5.68
N ALA A 84 -18.62 7.42 -5.96
CA ALA A 84 -18.15 6.11 -5.50
C ALA A 84 -16.78 5.77 -6.10
N ASP A 85 -16.59 6.00 -7.39
CA ASP A 85 -15.30 5.79 -8.07
C ASP A 85 -14.21 6.71 -7.52
N PHE A 86 -14.51 7.98 -7.25
CA PHE A 86 -13.55 8.90 -6.65
C PHE A 86 -13.15 8.49 -5.24
N ALA A 87 -14.10 7.98 -4.44
CA ALA A 87 -13.79 7.44 -3.12
C ALA A 87 -12.91 6.18 -3.21
N ALA A 88 -13.22 5.25 -4.12
CA ALA A 88 -12.42 4.06 -4.35
C ALA A 88 -10.99 4.40 -4.78
N GLY A 89 -10.84 5.30 -5.76
CA GLY A 89 -9.53 5.78 -6.21
C GLY A 89 -8.74 6.51 -5.11
N ALA A 90 -9.41 7.30 -4.27
CA ALA A 90 -8.76 7.97 -3.14
C ALA A 90 -8.26 7.00 -2.08
N ASN A 91 -9.01 5.95 -1.79
CA ASN A 91 -8.58 4.90 -0.86
C ASN A 91 -7.40 4.11 -1.42
N ALA A 92 -7.46 3.67 -2.68
CA ALA A 92 -6.36 2.98 -3.34
C ALA A 92 -5.08 3.84 -3.37
N GLU A 93 -5.21 5.15 -3.63
CA GLU A 93 -4.07 6.08 -3.60
C GLU A 93 -3.51 6.27 -2.18
N ALA A 94 -4.36 6.25 -1.15
CA ALA A 94 -3.93 6.35 0.24
C ALA A 94 -3.20 5.07 0.72
N ASP A 95 -3.52 3.92 0.11
CA ASP A 95 -2.89 2.63 0.34
C ASP A 95 -1.60 2.45 -0.47
N ASP A 96 -1.42 3.14 -1.60
CA ASP A 96 -0.17 3.23 -2.36
C ASP A 96 0.86 4.13 -1.66
N ILE A 97 1.33 3.69 -0.49
CA ILE A 97 2.31 4.41 0.35
C ILE A 97 3.62 4.65 -0.41
N ALA A 98 3.99 3.72 -1.31
CA ALA A 98 5.21 3.82 -2.09
C ALA A 98 5.12 4.85 -3.22
N GLY A 99 3.92 5.30 -3.58
CA GLY A 99 3.67 6.19 -4.70
C GLY A 99 4.08 5.55 -6.03
N PHE A 100 3.80 4.25 -6.18
CA PHE A 100 4.09 3.51 -7.40
C PHE A 100 3.33 4.10 -8.60
N TYR A 101 2.10 4.55 -8.36
CA TYR A 101 1.24 5.11 -9.39
C TYR A 101 1.39 6.63 -9.49
N PRO A 102 1.70 7.20 -10.68
CA PRO A 102 1.86 8.64 -10.87
C PRO A 102 0.50 9.36 -11.00
N VAL A 103 -0.38 9.20 -10.01
CA VAL A 103 -1.78 9.67 -10.04
C VAL A 103 -1.87 11.16 -10.33
N SER A 104 -1.10 11.98 -9.60
CA SER A 104 -1.12 13.44 -9.75
C SER A 104 -0.74 13.90 -11.15
N LYS A 105 0.22 13.23 -11.80
CA LYS A 105 0.62 13.53 -13.19
C LYS A 105 -0.48 13.12 -14.18
N SER A 106 -1.08 11.95 -13.98
CA SER A 106 -2.17 11.46 -14.83
C SER A 106 -3.39 12.38 -14.81
N LEU A 107 -3.73 12.95 -13.65
CA LEU A 107 -4.92 13.81 -13.48
C LEU A 107 -4.68 15.29 -13.80
N GLN A 108 -3.49 15.68 -14.26
CA GLN A 108 -3.14 17.09 -14.50
C GLN A 108 -4.10 17.79 -15.49
N ARG A 109 -4.61 17.04 -16.48
CA ARG A 109 -5.55 17.57 -17.49
C ARG A 109 -7.01 17.57 -17.01
N ILE A 110 -7.30 16.96 -15.86
CA ILE A 110 -8.65 16.90 -15.29
C ILE A 110 -8.87 18.14 -14.41
N GLN A 111 -9.84 18.96 -14.81
CA GLN A 111 -10.14 20.26 -14.21
C GLN A 111 -11.65 20.42 -13.96
N GLY A 112 -12.04 21.47 -13.23
CA GLY A 112 -13.44 21.80 -12.96
C GLY A 112 -14.09 20.92 -11.89
N ALA A 113 -15.38 20.59 -12.09
CA ALA A 113 -16.18 19.87 -11.09
C ALA A 113 -15.59 18.51 -10.71
N ALA A 114 -15.10 17.75 -11.69
CA ALA A 114 -14.43 16.47 -11.45
C ALA A 114 -13.23 16.63 -10.52
N ARG A 115 -12.39 17.64 -10.77
CA ARG A 115 -11.19 17.89 -9.95
C ARG A 115 -11.56 18.21 -8.52
N LEU A 116 -12.60 19.03 -8.29
CA LEU A 116 -13.06 19.35 -6.95
C LEU A 116 -13.54 18.11 -6.18
N GLN A 117 -14.28 17.22 -6.84
CA GLN A 117 -14.75 15.98 -6.21
C GLN A 117 -13.60 15.02 -5.87
N ILE A 118 -12.61 14.90 -6.76
CA ILE A 118 -11.40 14.11 -6.52
C ILE A 118 -10.63 14.64 -5.30
N GLU A 119 -10.38 15.94 -5.22
CA GLU A 119 -9.66 16.52 -4.07
C GLU A 119 -10.46 16.39 -2.77
N LYS A 120 -11.79 16.45 -2.84
CA LYS A 120 -12.66 16.15 -1.68
C LYS A 120 -12.51 14.70 -1.23
N ALA A 121 -12.56 13.75 -2.17
CA ALA A 121 -12.42 12.33 -1.87
C ALA A 121 -11.04 12.01 -1.27
N ARG A 122 -9.95 12.57 -1.84
CA ARG A 122 -8.59 12.44 -1.30
C ARG A 122 -8.46 12.91 0.15
N LYS A 123 -9.03 14.09 0.46
CA LYS A 123 -9.04 14.60 1.83
C LYS A 123 -9.80 13.67 2.76
N GLN A 124 -10.94 13.14 2.31
CA GLN A 124 -11.74 12.22 3.11
C GLN A 124 -10.97 10.91 3.38
N ALA A 125 -10.33 10.32 2.36
CA ALA A 125 -9.55 9.09 2.51
C ALA A 125 -8.41 9.23 3.54
N VAL A 126 -7.73 10.38 3.57
CA VAL A 126 -6.71 10.66 4.59
C VAL A 126 -7.29 10.66 6.00
N VAL A 127 -8.44 11.33 6.20
CA VAL A 127 -9.14 11.38 7.49
C VAL A 127 -9.62 10.00 7.91
N ASP A 128 -10.17 9.23 6.98
CA ASP A 128 -10.68 7.88 7.24
C ASP A 128 -9.53 6.95 7.65
N ARG A 129 -8.38 7.03 6.97
CA ARG A 129 -7.18 6.27 7.33
C ARG A 129 -6.67 6.64 8.72
N GLU A 130 -6.63 7.92 9.05
CA GLU A 130 -6.24 8.39 10.38
C GLU A 130 -7.20 7.86 11.46
N ALA A 131 -8.50 7.87 11.18
CA ALA A 131 -9.51 7.32 12.07
C ALA A 131 -9.32 5.80 12.30
N VAL A 132 -9.04 5.04 11.23
CA VAL A 132 -8.75 3.61 11.30
C VAL A 132 -7.49 3.34 12.13
N GLU A 133 -6.40 4.07 11.88
CA GLU A 133 -5.16 3.89 12.63
C GLU A 133 -5.31 4.26 14.10
N LYS A 134 -6.04 5.33 14.41
CA LYS A 134 -6.36 5.71 15.80
C LYS A 134 -7.21 4.65 16.50
N ALA A 135 -8.19 4.07 15.80
CA ALA A 135 -9.01 2.99 16.34
C ALA A 135 -8.17 1.73 16.61
N ARG A 136 -7.31 1.34 15.67
CA ARG A 136 -6.36 0.23 15.82
C ARG A 136 -5.44 0.44 17.01
N LEU A 137 -4.88 1.65 17.15
CA LEU A 137 -3.98 1.98 18.25
C LEU A 137 -4.69 1.90 19.61
N ARG A 138 -5.92 2.42 19.68
CA ARG A 138 -6.75 2.34 20.89
C ARG A 138 -7.01 0.89 21.32
N GLN A 139 -7.40 0.02 20.38
CA GLN A 139 -7.62 -1.41 20.66
C GLN A 139 -6.34 -2.08 21.18
N ARG A 140 -5.18 -1.72 20.63
CA ARG A 140 -3.89 -2.23 21.09
C ARG A 140 -3.60 -1.83 22.53
N TYR A 141 -3.85 -0.57 22.92
CA TYR A 141 -3.67 -0.11 24.30
C TYR A 141 -4.64 -0.76 25.29
N GLU A 142 -5.93 -0.85 24.95
CA GLU A 142 -6.94 -1.51 25.79
C GLU A 142 -6.60 -2.99 26.04
N ALA A 143 -6.08 -3.69 25.02
CA ALA A 143 -5.60 -5.07 25.16
C ALA A 143 -4.41 -5.17 26.14
N PHE A 144 -3.46 -4.22 26.10
CA PHE A 144 -2.35 -4.18 27.06
C PHE A 144 -2.83 -3.98 28.50
N GLU A 145 -3.73 -3.04 28.77
CA GLU A 145 -4.24 -2.78 30.13
C GLU A 145 -4.98 -4.00 30.71
N SER A 146 -5.79 -4.68 29.90
CA SER A 146 -6.46 -5.91 30.34
C SER A 146 -5.47 -7.03 30.67
N SER A 147 -4.39 -7.17 29.88
CA SER A 147 -3.33 -8.13 30.15
C SER A 147 -2.49 -7.79 31.39
N GLU A 148 -2.25 -6.51 31.69
CA GLU A 148 -1.60 -6.09 32.93
C GLU A 148 -2.46 -6.44 34.15
N ALA A 149 -3.77 -6.18 34.07
CA ALA A 149 -4.71 -6.52 35.14
C ALA A 149 -4.77 -8.04 35.43
N ASP A 150 -4.61 -8.87 34.40
CA ASP A 150 -4.53 -10.33 34.54
C ASP A 150 -3.19 -10.76 35.17
N VAL A 151 -2.07 -10.16 34.78
CA VAL A 151 -0.73 -10.42 35.38
C VAL A 151 -0.67 -10.00 36.86
N ILE A 152 -1.39 -8.94 37.26
CA ILE A 152 -1.43 -8.51 38.68
C ILE A 152 -2.30 -9.47 39.54
N ARG A 153 -3.28 -10.15 38.93
CA ARG A 153 -4.16 -11.11 39.62
C ARG A 153 -3.56 -12.51 39.75
N ASP A 154 -2.77 -12.92 38.77
CA ASP A 154 -2.03 -14.18 38.82
C ASP A 154 -0.61 -13.94 39.36
N THR A 155 -0.42 -14.07 40.68
CA THR A 155 0.93 -14.03 41.29
C THR A 155 1.71 -15.33 41.05
N THR A 156 1.52 -15.99 39.91
CA THR A 156 2.54 -16.92 39.43
C THR A 156 3.73 -16.06 39.01
N PRO A 157 4.87 -16.09 39.72
CA PRO A 157 5.96 -15.21 39.40
C PRO A 157 6.39 -15.53 37.97
N MET A 158 6.27 -14.55 37.07
CA MET A 158 6.97 -14.64 35.80
C MET A 158 8.41 -14.99 36.14
N PRO A 159 9.01 -16.02 35.52
CA PRO A 159 10.44 -16.25 35.72
C PRO A 159 11.09 -14.91 35.41
N LEU A 160 11.82 -14.36 36.39
CA LEU A 160 12.61 -13.15 36.20
C LEU A 160 13.30 -13.34 34.86
N VAL A 161 12.91 -12.54 33.86
CA VAL A 161 13.76 -12.36 32.69
C VAL A 161 15.02 -11.83 33.31
N VAL A 162 15.99 -12.72 33.50
CA VAL A 162 17.28 -12.41 34.08
C VAL A 162 17.72 -11.18 33.33
N ALA A 163 17.84 -10.06 34.07
CA ALA A 163 18.09 -8.76 33.47
C ALA A 163 19.17 -8.98 32.42
N ARG A 164 18.85 -8.71 31.13
CA ARG A 164 19.89 -8.81 30.09
C ARG A 164 21.05 -7.99 30.63
N PRO A 165 22.25 -8.57 30.73
CA PRO A 165 23.38 -7.85 31.30
C PRO A 165 23.46 -6.52 30.58
N MET A 166 23.51 -5.43 31.36
CA MET A 166 23.70 -4.10 30.81
C MET A 166 24.87 -4.18 29.84
N LEU A 167 24.61 -3.81 28.58
CA LEU A 167 25.66 -3.79 27.56
C LEU A 167 26.80 -2.95 28.10
N THR A 168 28.01 -3.48 28.06
CA THR A 168 29.18 -2.71 28.45
C THR A 168 29.32 -1.51 27.51
N GLN A 169 29.97 -0.44 27.96
CA GLN A 169 30.26 0.72 27.11
C GLN A 169 30.97 0.32 25.81
N GLU A 170 31.77 -0.74 25.85
CA GLU A 170 32.44 -1.31 24.68
C GLU A 170 31.45 -1.94 23.68
N GLN A 171 30.43 -2.66 24.17
CA GLN A 171 29.37 -3.22 23.33
C GLN A 171 28.47 -2.13 22.74
N LEU A 172 28.18 -1.07 23.51
CA LEU A 172 27.43 0.10 23.03
C LEU A 172 28.19 0.85 21.94
N ASN A 173 29.50 1.01 22.11
CA ASN A 173 30.37 1.63 21.11
C ASN A 173 30.46 0.81 19.83
N ASN A 174 30.47 -0.52 19.91
CA ASN A 174 30.50 -1.40 18.74
C ASN A 174 29.17 -1.43 17.97
N ILE A 175 28.04 -1.31 18.67
CA ILE A 175 26.70 -1.13 18.05
C ILE A 175 26.60 0.25 17.37
N SER A 176 27.18 1.28 17.98
CA SER A 176 27.27 2.61 17.38
C SER A 176 28.20 2.64 16.15
N ALA A 177 29.30 1.89 16.18
CA ALA A 177 30.27 1.80 15.08
C ALA A 177 29.79 0.93 13.90
N SER A 178 28.95 -0.07 14.17
CA SER A 178 28.31 -0.91 13.13
C SER A 178 27.00 -0.32 12.59
N ASN A 179 26.61 0.88 13.04
CA ASN A 179 25.41 1.55 12.57
C ASN A 179 25.66 2.17 11.17
N PRO A 180 25.05 1.64 10.10
CA PRO A 180 25.27 2.12 8.73
C PRO A 180 24.67 3.52 8.47
N PHE A 181 23.96 4.09 9.45
CA PHE A 181 23.39 5.44 9.40
C PHE A 181 24.17 6.47 10.25
N LYS A 182 25.31 6.09 10.85
CA LYS A 182 26.20 7.03 11.55
C LYS A 182 27.03 7.78 10.51
N GLY A 183 26.46 8.83 9.92
CA GLY A 183 27.17 9.69 8.96
C GLY A 183 28.34 10.43 9.62
N GLU A 184 29.45 10.59 8.89
CA GLU A 184 30.69 11.29 9.29
C GLU A 184 30.54 12.81 9.57
N ASN A 185 29.31 13.35 9.55
CA ASN A 185 29.09 14.81 9.52
C ASN A 185 28.67 15.39 10.89
N ALA A 186 28.88 14.67 12.00
CA ALA A 186 28.52 15.15 13.34
C ALA A 186 29.62 15.96 14.04
N GLU A 187 30.82 16.06 13.46
CA GLU A 187 31.91 16.91 13.97
C GLU A 187 32.31 17.94 12.91
N GLY A 188 31.65 19.10 12.96
CA GLY A 188 31.90 20.19 12.02
C GLY A 188 31.02 21.42 12.30
N ILE A 189 31.16 21.97 13.51
CA ILE A 189 30.97 23.41 13.77
C ILE A 189 32.36 23.98 14.06
#